data_AF-A0A343J4F9-F1
#
_entry.id   AF-A0A343J4F9-F1
#
_cell.length_a   1.000
_cell.length_b   1.000
_cell.length_c   1.000
_cell.angle_alpha   90.00
_cell.angle_beta   90.00
_cell.angle_gamma   90.00
#
_symmetry.space_group_name_H-M   'P 1'
#
loop_
_entity.id
_entity.type
_entity.pdbx_description
1 polymer ?
#
loop_
_entity_poly.entity_id
_entity_poly.type
_entity_poly.pdbx_seq_one_letter_code
_entity_poly.pdbx_strand_id
1 'polypeptide(L)'
;MIFWSFLLFMYMCFSLDGTSTLYMFILAGLMLMSFMLASRWYHVMILLMILEMLMLTVFVSLNLSLSLTSLSGACIFIFITLSVAEASVGMSLLTMMIRSNGNDFMGTSIF
;
A
#
# COMPACT_ATOMS: atom_id res chain seq x y z
N MET A 1 -19.35 10.28 -6.95
CA MET A 1 -18.54 10.11 -5.72
C MET A 1 -17.08 10.49 -5.96
N ILE A 2 -16.42 9.98 -7.02
CA ILE A 2 -15.03 10.36 -7.40
C ILE A 2 -14.83 11.89 -7.64
N PHE A 3 -15.83 12.55 -8.26
CA PHE A 3 -15.73 13.98 -8.59
C PHE A 3 -15.75 14.86 -7.33
N TRP A 4 -16.61 14.53 -6.37
CA TRP A 4 -16.73 15.26 -5.11
C TRP A 4 -15.53 15.01 -4.18
N SER A 5 -14.96 13.81 -4.18
CA SER A 5 -13.71 13.54 -3.44
C SER A 5 -12.51 14.29 -4.03
N PHE A 6 -12.46 14.46 -5.36
CA PHE A 6 -11.41 15.24 -6.03
C PHE A 6 -11.50 16.74 -5.68
N LEU A 7 -12.72 17.29 -5.66
CA LEU A 7 -12.95 18.71 -5.33
C LEU A 7 -12.61 19.02 -3.86
N LEU A 8 -12.92 18.09 -2.95
CA LEU A 8 -12.56 18.20 -1.54
C LEU A 8 -11.04 18.10 -1.32
N PHE A 9 -10.35 17.27 -2.11
CA PHE A 9 -8.88 17.24 -2.12
C PHE A 9 -8.27 18.57 -2.57
N MET A 10 -8.80 19.19 -3.63
CA MET A 10 -8.35 20.49 -4.12
C MET A 10 -8.60 21.61 -3.09
N TYR A 11 -9.72 21.56 -2.35
CA TYR A 11 -10.02 22.52 -1.28
C TYR A 11 -9.06 22.40 -0.09
N MET A 12 -8.80 21.17 0.37
CA MET A 12 -7.87 20.92 1.48
C MET A 12 -6.43 21.29 1.13
N CYS A 13 -6.03 21.18 -0.14
CA CYS A 13 -4.71 21.65 -0.61
C CYS A 13 -4.53 23.17 -0.54
N PHE A 14 -5.63 23.95 -0.61
CA PHE A 14 -5.55 25.40 -0.70
C PHE A 14 -5.56 26.09 0.68
N SER A 15 -6.05 25.43 1.73
CA SER A 15 -6.27 26.06 3.04
C SER A 15 -5.24 25.68 4.12
N LEU A 16 -4.25 24.85 3.79
CA LEU A 16 -3.36 24.20 4.76
C LEU A 16 -1.88 24.34 4.33
N ASP A 17 -0.97 24.37 5.31
CA ASP A 17 0.47 24.39 5.06
C ASP A 17 0.90 23.23 4.16
N GLY A 18 1.84 23.46 3.23
CA GLY A 18 2.26 22.46 2.23
C GLY A 18 2.75 21.13 2.81
N THR A 19 3.25 21.11 4.05
CA THR A 19 3.62 19.87 4.74
C THR A 19 2.39 19.10 5.22
N SER A 20 1.39 19.80 5.75
CA SER A 20 0.15 19.20 6.24
C SER A 20 -0.75 18.66 5.12
N THR A 21 -0.75 19.31 3.94
CA THR A 21 -1.48 18.82 2.76
C THR A 21 -0.92 17.50 2.25
N LEU A 22 0.41 17.33 2.26
CA LEU A 22 1.07 16.07 1.90
C LEU A 22 0.70 14.93 2.85
N TYR A 23 0.68 15.17 4.16
CA TYR A 23 0.26 14.16 5.15
C TYR A 23 -1.20 13.74 4.94
N MET A 24 -2.09 14.68 4.66
CA MET A 24 -3.51 14.38 4.39
C MET A 24 -3.70 13.56 3.11
N PHE A 25 -2.92 13.84 2.05
CA PHE A 25 -2.94 13.04 0.81
C PHE A 25 -2.51 11.59 1.06
N ILE A 26 -1.39 11.40 1.79
CA ILE A 26 -0.87 10.07 2.11
C ILE A 26 -1.90 9.29 2.94
N LEU A 27 -2.52 9.92 3.94
CA LEU A 27 -3.53 9.28 4.79
C LEU A 27 -4.76 8.86 3.97
N ALA A 28 -5.26 9.73 3.09
CA ALA A 28 -6.38 9.41 2.21
C ALA A 28 -6.05 8.25 1.26
N GLY A 29 -4.85 8.23 0.70
CA GLY A 29 -4.35 7.13 -0.13
C GLY A 29 -4.32 5.80 0.64
N LEU A 30 -3.81 5.81 1.87
CA LEU A 30 -3.70 4.61 2.71
C LEU A 30 -5.08 4.05 3.11
N MET A 31 -6.04 4.94 3.42
CA MET A 31 -7.43 4.55 3.68
C MET A 31 -8.11 3.94 2.45
N LEU A 32 -7.86 4.49 1.26
CA LEU A 32 -8.43 3.96 0.03
C LEU A 32 -7.81 2.60 -0.33
N MET A 33 -6.49 2.44 -0.20
CA MET A 33 -5.81 1.18 -0.49
C MET A 33 -6.20 0.07 0.48
N SER A 34 -6.32 0.36 1.77
CA SER A 34 -6.80 -0.61 2.77
C SER A 34 -8.25 -1.03 2.50
N PHE A 35 -9.12 -0.11 2.07
CA PHE A 35 -10.48 -0.46 1.63
C PHE A 35 -10.50 -1.31 0.35
N MET A 36 -9.61 -1.03 -0.62
CA MET A 36 -9.46 -1.85 -1.82
C MET A 36 -8.99 -3.27 -1.47
N LEU A 37 -8.05 -3.41 -0.54
CA LEU A 37 -7.58 -4.71 -0.04
C LEU A 37 -8.72 -5.51 0.60
N ALA A 38 -9.57 -4.85 1.40
CA ALA A 38 -10.70 -5.48 2.06
C ALA A 38 -11.85 -5.88 1.11
N SER A 39 -11.88 -5.40 -0.14
CA SER A 39 -12.98 -5.65 -1.07
C SER A 39 -12.63 -6.59 -2.24
N ARG A 40 -11.34 -6.77 -2.55
CA ARG A 40 -10.86 -7.53 -3.73
C ARG A 40 -10.07 -8.79 -3.31
N TRP A 41 -10.77 -9.85 -2.94
CA TRP A 41 -10.16 -11.12 -2.47
C TRP A 41 -10.01 -12.22 -3.53
N TYR A 42 -10.34 -11.94 -4.79
CA TYR A 42 -10.53 -13.01 -5.78
C TYR A 42 -9.22 -13.48 -6.39
N HIS A 43 -8.37 -12.57 -6.85
CA HIS A 43 -7.09 -12.90 -7.49
C HIS A 43 -5.93 -12.50 -6.59
N VAL A 44 -5.08 -13.46 -6.23
CA VAL A 44 -3.95 -13.22 -5.33
C VAL A 44 -2.94 -12.23 -5.92
N MET A 45 -2.76 -12.23 -7.24
CA MET A 45 -1.91 -11.25 -7.91
C MET A 45 -2.31 -9.80 -7.63
N ILE A 46 -3.62 -9.52 -7.63
CA ILE A 46 -4.15 -8.19 -7.35
C ILE A 46 -3.90 -7.82 -5.89
N LEU A 47 -4.04 -8.78 -4.98
CA LEU A 47 -3.78 -8.59 -3.56
C LEU A 47 -2.31 -8.28 -3.28
N LEU A 48 -1.37 -9.00 -3.92
CA LEU A 48 0.07 -8.75 -3.82
C LEU A 48 0.45 -7.35 -4.35
N MET A 49 -0.13 -6.94 -5.49
CA MET A 49 0.13 -5.61 -6.05
C MET A 49 -0.38 -4.48 -5.14
N ILE A 50 -1.55 -4.65 -4.51
CA ILE A 50 -2.09 -3.67 -3.55
C ILE A 50 -1.20 -3.60 -2.31
N LEU A 51 -0.67 -4.73 -1.83
CA LEU A 51 0.22 -4.78 -0.68
C LEU A 51 1.56 -4.09 -0.96
N GLU A 52 2.14 -4.29 -2.15
CA GLU A 52 3.37 -3.60 -2.55
C GLU A 52 3.16 -2.08 -2.64
N MET A 53 2.03 -1.64 -3.18
CA MET A 53 1.65 -0.22 -3.19
C MET A 53 1.48 0.34 -1.77
N LEU A 54 0.91 -0.42 -0.83
CA LEU A 54 0.82 -0.02 0.58
C LEU A 54 2.22 0.19 1.19
N MET A 55 3.14 -0.76 0.99
CA MET A 55 4.50 -0.68 1.52
C MET A 55 5.27 0.53 0.97
N LEU A 56 5.06 0.88 -0.29
CA LEU A 56 5.61 2.11 -0.88
C LEU A 56 5.03 3.38 -0.24
N THR A 57 3.72 3.44 0.02
CA THR A 57 3.13 4.61 0.72
C THR A 57 3.65 4.77 2.15
N VAL A 58 3.87 3.66 2.86
CA VAL A 58 4.47 3.65 4.20
C VAL A 58 5.94 4.07 4.14
N PHE A 59 6.68 3.65 3.11
CA PHE A 59 8.06 4.11 2.90
C PHE A 59 8.13 5.64 2.72
N VAL A 60 7.25 6.23 1.91
CA VAL A 60 7.22 7.68 1.70
C VAL A 60 6.85 8.43 2.99
N SER A 61 5.88 7.91 3.76
CA SER A 61 5.47 8.54 5.03
C SER A 61 6.58 8.48 6.08
N LEU A 62 7.31 7.36 6.16
CA LEU A 62 8.46 7.22 7.05
C LEU A 62 9.56 8.21 6.68
N ASN A 63 9.93 8.34 5.40
CA ASN A 63 10.94 9.32 4.97
C ASN A 63 10.55 10.77 5.34
N LEU A 64 9.26 11.13 5.18
CA LEU A 64 8.77 12.46 5.55
C LEU A 64 8.82 12.69 7.08
N SER A 65 8.58 11.66 7.89
CA SER A 65 8.67 11.75 9.35
C SER A 65 10.12 11.81 9.86
N LEU A 66 11.03 11.08 9.21
CA LEU A 66 12.46 11.07 9.55
C LEU A 66 13.15 12.40 9.23
N SER A 67 12.75 13.07 8.15
CA SER A 67 13.29 14.39 7.82
C SER A 67 12.95 15.46 8.87
N LEU A 68 11.79 15.33 9.53
CA LEU A 68 11.36 16.23 10.61
C LEU A 68 12.07 15.94 11.94
N THR A 69 12.46 14.69 12.18
CA THR A 69 13.04 14.24 13.46
C THR A 69 14.56 14.10 13.44
N SER A 70 15.22 14.38 12.30
CA SER A 70 16.67 14.25 12.09
C SER A 70 17.25 12.89 12.50
N LEU A 71 16.42 11.83 12.46
CA LEU A 71 16.81 10.48 12.83
C LEU A 71 17.71 9.85 11.75
N SER A 72 18.57 8.91 12.15
CA SER A 72 19.46 8.20 11.24
C SER A 72 18.69 7.32 10.25
N GLY A 73 19.10 7.32 8.98
CA GLY A 73 18.49 6.52 7.91
C GLY A 73 18.58 5.00 8.05
N ALA A 74 19.21 4.47 9.10
CA ALA A 74 19.28 3.03 9.36
C ALA A 74 17.90 2.39 9.53
N CYS A 75 16.92 3.10 10.12
CA CYS A 75 15.54 2.63 10.25
C CYS A 75 14.91 2.36 8.88
N ILE A 76 15.12 3.27 7.92
CA ILE A 76 14.62 3.16 6.54
C ILE A 76 15.25 1.95 5.84
N PHE A 77 16.56 1.75 6.00
CA PHE A 77 17.27 0.62 5.39
C PHE A 77 16.71 -0.72 5.88
N ILE A 78 16.53 -0.87 7.21
CA ILE A 78 15.94 -2.08 7.79
C ILE A 78 14.52 -2.31 7.25
N PHE A 79 13.70 -1.26 7.19
CA PHE A 79 12.34 -1.34 6.66
C PHE A 79 12.28 -1.85 5.22
N ILE A 80 13.11 -1.33 4.30
CA ILE A 80 13.13 -1.78 2.89
C ILE A 80 13.56 -3.24 2.79
N THR A 81 14.57 -3.66 3.56
CA THR A 81 15.04 -5.07 3.50
C THR A 81 13.96 -6.04 3.96
N LEU A 82 13.19 -5.70 4.98
CA LEU A 82 12.06 -6.49 5.44
C LEU A 82 10.91 -6.48 4.43
N SER A 83 10.60 -5.34 3.81
CA SER A 83 9.52 -5.25 2.83
C SER A 83 9.79 -6.10 1.57
N VAL A 84 11.05 -6.12 1.10
CA VAL A 84 11.45 -6.98 -0.03
C VAL A 84 11.41 -8.46 0.35
N ALA A 85 11.80 -8.81 1.58
CA ALA A 85 11.72 -10.19 2.07
C ALA A 85 10.26 -10.68 2.11
N GLU A 86 9.33 -9.87 2.64
CA GLU A 86 7.90 -10.19 2.65
C GLU A 86 7.34 -10.37 1.22
N ALA A 87 7.69 -9.47 0.30
CA ALA A 87 7.28 -9.58 -1.11
C ALA A 87 7.78 -10.88 -1.77
N SER A 88 9.02 -11.29 -1.48
CA SER A 88 9.59 -12.54 -2.00
C SER A 88 8.82 -13.78 -1.49
N VAL A 89 8.40 -13.77 -0.23
CA VAL A 89 7.58 -14.84 0.36
C VAL A 89 6.19 -14.84 -0.28
N GLY A 90 5.57 -13.68 -0.46
CA GLY A 90 4.27 -13.54 -1.13
C GLY A 90 4.25 -14.09 -2.56
N MET A 91 5.28 -13.77 -3.35
CA MET A 91 5.43 -14.30 -4.71
C MET A 91 5.70 -15.81 -4.72
N SER A 92 6.50 -16.32 -3.78
CA SER A 92 6.71 -17.77 -3.68
C SER A 92 5.40 -18.53 -3.40
N LEU A 93 4.55 -17.99 -2.53
CA LEU A 93 3.27 -18.58 -2.18
C LEU A 93 2.28 -18.56 -3.36
N LEU A 94 2.27 -17.47 -4.12
CA LEU A 94 1.53 -17.41 -5.38
C LEU A 94 1.98 -18.50 -6.37
N THR A 95 3.29 -18.65 -6.59
CA THR A 95 3.78 -19.66 -7.55
C THR A 95 3.41 -21.09 -7.14
N MET A 96 3.34 -21.37 -5.83
CA MET A 96 2.85 -22.64 -5.32
C MET A 96 1.36 -22.86 -5.63
N MET A 97 0.51 -21.85 -5.42
CA MET A 97 -0.93 -21.94 -5.72
C MET A 97 -1.21 -22.15 -7.21
N ILE A 98 -0.49 -21.43 -8.07
CA ILE A 98 -0.63 -21.59 -9.52
C ILE A 98 -0.21 -23.01 -9.95
N ARG A 99 0.85 -23.57 -9.35
CA ARG A 99 1.27 -24.97 -9.63
C ARG A 99 0.30 -26.02 -9.10
N SER A 100 -0.39 -25.77 -7.99
CA SER A 100 -1.31 -26.76 -7.40
C SER A 100 -2.71 -26.73 -8.02
N ASN A 101 -3.27 -25.53 -8.21
CA ASN A 101 -4.67 -25.33 -8.57
C ASN A 101 -4.85 -24.87 -10.03
N GLY A 102 -3.76 -24.52 -10.72
CA GLY A 102 -3.79 -24.01 -12.10
C GLY A 102 -4.35 -22.59 -12.23
N ASN A 103 -4.72 -21.94 -11.12
CA ASN A 103 -5.30 -20.59 -11.10
C ASN A 103 -4.88 -19.82 -9.84
N ASP A 104 -4.88 -18.49 -9.93
CA ASP A 104 -4.60 -17.56 -8.83
C ASP A 104 -5.86 -17.15 -8.05
N PHE A 105 -6.99 -17.81 -8.33
CA PHE A 105 -8.27 -17.50 -7.71
C PHE A 105 -8.40 -18.15 -6.33
N MET A 106 -8.51 -17.35 -5.27
CA MET A 106 -8.68 -17.85 -3.90
C MET A 106 -10.06 -18.45 -3.62
N GLY A 107 -11.06 -18.16 -4.46
CA GLY A 107 -12.40 -18.72 -4.35
C GLY A 107 -12.55 -20.06 -5.04
N THR A 108 -11.79 -21.09 -4.65
CA THR A 108 -12.10 -22.45 -5.10
C THR A 108 -12.98 -23.13 -4.04
N SER A 109 -14.28 -23.26 -4.35
CA SER A 109 -15.06 -24.36 -3.79
C SER A 109 -14.38 -25.65 -4.21
N ILE A 110 -14.02 -26.48 -3.24
CA ILE A 110 -13.38 -27.78 -3.47
C ILE A 110 -14.44 -28.82 -3.91
N PHE A 111 -15.51 -28.36 -4.58
CA PHE A 111 -16.56 -29.17 -5.19
C PHE A 111 -17.07 -28.45 -6.44
#